data_AF-A0A2U2DKB6-F1
#
_entry.id   AF-A0A2U2DKB6-F1
#
_cell.length_a   1.000
_cell.length_b   1.000
_cell.length_c   1.000
_cell.angle_alpha   90.00
_cell.angle_beta   90.00
_cell.angle_gamma   90.00
#
_symmetry.space_group_name_H-M   'P 1'
#
loop_
_entity.id
_entity.type
_entity.pdbx_description
1 polymer ?
#
loop_
_entity_poly.entity_id
_entity_poly.type
_entity_poly.pdbx_seq_one_letter_code
_entity_poly.pdbx_strand_id
1 'polypeptide(L)'
;MRILQRSAFAKRLGSSLYSGDSTPLSVVKLGDQPHSLAWWTSDPQSESPGSLRHVAALALYLEIAKHSKIALAENSFPASFDFDDQQMRPDKGVVKVFLDHGFITPRMMVAQLVFDITADGKAYLAKRRGELLSH
;
A
#
# COMPACT_ATOMS: atom_id res chain seq x y z
N MET A 1 -1.54 -8.24 -8.89
CA MET A 1 -0.65 -7.73 -9.96
C MET A 1 0.72 -8.34 -9.80
N ARG A 2 1.30 -8.90 -10.88
CA ARG A 2 2.59 -9.60 -10.82
C ARG A 2 3.72 -8.63 -10.48
N ILE A 3 4.49 -8.95 -9.45
CA ILE A 3 5.71 -8.26 -9.03
C ILE A 3 6.88 -9.17 -9.37
N LEU A 4 7.89 -8.65 -10.08
CA LEU A 4 9.07 -9.40 -10.53
C LEU A 4 10.10 -9.58 -9.39
N GLN A 5 9.61 -10.02 -8.23
CA GLN A 5 10.38 -10.22 -7.00
C GLN A 5 9.74 -11.35 -6.17
N ARG A 6 10.49 -11.86 -5.20
CA ARG A 6 9.95 -12.71 -4.11
C ARG A 6 9.43 -11.85 -2.96
N SER A 7 8.49 -12.35 -2.18
CA SER A 7 7.94 -11.63 -1.02
C SER A 7 8.99 -11.23 0.03
N ALA A 8 10.13 -11.93 0.10
CA ALA A 8 11.27 -11.55 0.93
C ALA A 8 11.83 -10.15 0.60
N PHE A 9 11.73 -9.70 -0.65
CA PHE A 9 12.08 -8.32 -1.04
C PHE A 9 11.21 -7.30 -0.30
N ALA A 10 9.89 -7.47 -0.35
CA ALA A 10 8.94 -6.58 0.29
C ALA A 10 9.07 -6.58 1.82
N LYS A 11 9.38 -7.75 2.41
CA LYS A 11 9.66 -7.86 3.85
C LYS A 11 10.92 -7.08 4.25
N ARG A 12 12.03 -7.24 3.52
CA ARG A 12 13.27 -6.48 3.78
C ARG A 12 13.07 -4.97 3.64
N LEU A 13 12.39 -4.56 2.57
CA LEU A 13 12.08 -3.15 2.33
C LEU A 13 11.15 -2.58 3.40
N GLY A 14 10.17 -3.36 3.84
CA GLY A 14 9.31 -3.02 4.97
C GLY A 14 10.12 -2.81 6.25
N SER A 15 11.03 -3.73 6.59
CA SER A 15 11.89 -3.61 7.78
C SER A 15 12.85 -2.42 7.72
N SER A 16 13.31 -1.99 6.53
CA SER A 16 14.14 -0.78 6.41
C SER A 16 13.35 0.52 6.56
N LEU A 17 12.04 0.49 6.28
CA LEU A 17 11.17 1.67 6.34
C LEU A 17 10.36 1.75 7.64
N TYR A 18 10.33 0.68 8.42
CA TYR A 18 9.43 0.52 9.55
C TYR A 18 10.10 -0.20 10.73
N SER A 19 10.06 0.44 11.90
CA SER A 19 10.63 -0.08 13.15
C SER A 19 9.63 -0.80 14.06
N GLY A 20 8.34 -0.90 13.68
CA GLY A 20 7.32 -1.58 14.46
C GLY A 20 7.10 -3.04 14.08
N ASP A 21 6.43 -3.80 14.96
CA ASP A 21 6.21 -5.24 14.79
C ASP A 21 5.20 -5.61 13.69
N SER A 22 4.24 -4.73 13.41
CA SER A 22 3.20 -4.97 12.40
C SER A 22 3.60 -4.43 11.04
N THR A 23 4.10 -5.31 10.16
CA THR A 23 4.45 -4.95 8.78
C THR A 23 3.22 -4.44 8.02
N PRO A 24 3.33 -3.36 7.23
CA PRO A 24 2.21 -2.83 6.45
C PRO A 24 1.77 -3.72 5.27
N LEU A 25 2.23 -4.97 5.19
CA LEU A 25 1.79 -5.95 4.21
C LEU A 25 1.29 -7.20 4.90
N SER A 26 0.25 -7.80 4.34
CA SER A 26 -0.32 -9.06 4.80
C SER A 26 -0.35 -10.07 3.65
N VAL A 27 -0.11 -11.34 3.98
CA VAL A 27 -0.41 -12.45 3.05
C VAL A 27 -1.93 -12.48 2.83
N VAL A 28 -2.36 -12.64 1.58
CA VAL A 28 -3.80 -12.76 1.26
C VAL A 28 -4.35 -14.05 1.87
N LYS A 29 -5.44 -13.93 2.64
CA LYS A 29 -6.16 -15.04 3.27
C LYS A 29 -7.49 -15.32 2.55
N LEU A 30 -8.10 -16.47 2.82
CA LEU A 30 -9.35 -16.93 2.16
C LEU A 30 -10.54 -15.93 2.25
N GLY A 31 -10.58 -15.08 3.28
CA GLY A 31 -11.62 -14.05 3.44
C GLY A 31 -11.25 -12.66 2.89
N ASP A 32 -10.03 -12.49 2.39
CA ASP A 32 -9.61 -11.21 1.82
C ASP A 32 -10.13 -11.07 0.39
N GLN A 33 -10.63 -9.88 0.03
CA GLN A 33 -11.09 -9.58 -1.32
C GLN A 33 -10.38 -8.34 -1.87
N PRO A 34 -9.05 -8.41 -2.13
CA PRO A 34 -8.25 -7.24 -2.49
C PRO A 34 -8.68 -6.58 -3.81
N HIS A 35 -9.43 -7.29 -4.67
CA HIS A 35 -9.95 -6.72 -5.92
C HIS A 35 -11.37 -6.12 -5.78
N SER A 36 -11.97 -6.18 -4.59
CA SER A 36 -13.28 -5.59 -4.30
C SER A 36 -13.11 -4.28 -3.55
N LEU A 37 -13.53 -3.17 -4.16
CA LEU A 37 -13.54 -1.87 -3.46
C LEU A 37 -14.41 -1.92 -2.20
N ALA A 38 -15.57 -2.57 -2.27
CA ALA A 38 -16.48 -2.71 -1.13
C ALA A 38 -15.82 -3.40 0.07
N TRP A 39 -14.89 -4.32 -0.16
CA TRP A 39 -14.14 -4.96 0.92
C TRP A 39 -13.15 -4.01 1.59
N TRP A 40 -12.47 -3.15 0.83
CA TRP A 40 -11.58 -2.14 1.39
C TRP A 40 -12.33 -1.12 2.24
N THR A 41 -13.53 -0.72 1.82
CA THR A 41 -14.37 0.26 2.52
C THR A 41 -15.33 -0.34 3.55
N SER A 42 -15.30 -1.67 3.77
CA SER A 42 -16.15 -2.32 4.79
C SER A 42 -15.69 -1.95 6.20
N ASP A 43 -16.57 -1.90 7.18
CA ASP A 43 -16.24 -1.74 8.62
C ASP A 43 -15.35 -0.50 8.90
N PRO A 44 -15.89 0.72 8.74
CA PRO A 44 -15.12 1.94 8.95
C PRO A 44 -14.58 2.01 10.38
N GLN A 45 -13.30 2.31 10.52
CA GLN A 45 -12.66 2.61 11.79
C GLN A 45 -12.02 3.99 11.71
N SER A 46 -12.35 4.85 12.67
CA SER A 46 -11.74 6.18 12.78
C SER A 46 -10.32 6.06 13.32
N GLU A 47 -9.37 5.76 12.45
CA GLU A 47 -7.93 5.87 12.74
C GLU A 47 -7.38 7.15 12.10
N SER A 48 -6.53 7.87 12.84
CA SER A 48 -5.92 9.11 12.34
C SER A 48 -4.67 8.78 11.49
N PRO A 49 -4.47 9.41 10.31
CA PRO A 49 -3.34 9.17 9.41
C PRO A 49 -1.99 9.71 9.93
N GLY A 50 -1.90 10.01 11.23
CA GLY A 50 -0.83 10.80 11.81
C GLY A 50 0.48 10.06 12.06
N SER A 51 0.48 8.72 12.09
CA SER A 51 1.66 7.96 12.52
C SER A 51 2.67 7.74 11.39
N LEU A 52 3.96 7.66 11.74
CA LEU A 52 5.05 7.30 10.82
C LEU A 52 4.78 5.98 10.08
N ARG A 53 4.03 5.08 10.72
CA ARG A 53 3.54 3.83 10.13
C ARG A 53 2.82 4.04 8.80
N HIS A 54 1.93 5.03 8.73
CA HIS A 54 1.15 5.30 7.52
C HIS A 54 2.06 5.82 6.40
N VAL A 55 2.97 6.75 6.71
CA VAL A 55 3.91 7.30 5.72
C VAL A 55 4.82 6.19 5.19
N ALA A 56 5.41 5.38 6.07
CA ALA A 56 6.25 4.24 5.71
C ALA A 56 5.49 3.22 4.86
N ALA A 57 4.23 2.94 5.20
CA ALA A 57 3.38 2.03 4.44
C ALA A 57 3.12 2.54 3.01
N LEU A 58 2.74 3.82 2.86
CA LEU A 58 2.50 4.41 1.54
C LEU A 58 3.77 4.40 0.68
N ALA A 59 4.91 4.77 1.28
CA ALA A 59 6.21 4.71 0.62
C ALA A 59 6.56 3.27 0.18
N LEU A 60 6.34 2.28 1.06
CA LEU A 60 6.59 0.88 0.77
C LEU A 60 5.73 0.39 -0.41
N TYR A 61 4.44 0.69 -0.43
CA TYR A 61 3.53 0.22 -1.49
C TYR A 61 3.94 0.75 -2.85
N LEU A 62 4.29 2.03 -2.94
CA LEU A 62 4.80 2.65 -4.16
C LEU A 62 6.12 2.02 -4.60
N GLU A 63 7.04 1.79 -3.67
CA GLU A 63 8.34 1.23 -4.00
C GLU A 63 8.21 -0.20 -4.53
N ILE A 64 7.34 -1.03 -3.94
CA ILE A 64 7.04 -2.37 -4.47
C ILE A 64 6.40 -2.28 -5.86
N ALA A 65 5.50 -1.32 -6.08
CA ALA A 65 4.80 -1.16 -7.34
C ALA A 65 5.73 -0.86 -8.52
N LYS A 66 6.91 -0.26 -8.29
CA LYS A 66 7.95 -0.05 -9.32
C LYS A 66 8.47 -1.35 -9.93
N HIS A 67 8.34 -2.46 -9.21
CA HIS A 67 8.77 -3.80 -9.67
C HIS A 67 7.63 -4.60 -10.32
N SER A 68 6.50 -3.97 -10.63
CA SER A 68 5.40 -4.61 -11.33
C SER A 68 5.80 -5.02 -12.76
N LYS A 69 5.32 -6.18 -13.20
CA LYS A 69 5.54 -6.68 -14.58
C LYS A 69 4.88 -5.77 -15.62
N ILE A 70 3.72 -5.22 -15.29
CA ILE A 70 3.01 -4.22 -16.09
C ILE A 70 3.29 -2.87 -15.46
N ALA A 71 3.89 -1.95 -16.22
CA ALA A 71 4.21 -0.62 -15.72
C ALA A 71 2.95 0.09 -15.19
N LEU A 72 3.04 0.57 -13.95
CA LEU A 72 2.04 1.41 -13.32
C LEU A 72 2.41 2.88 -13.46
N ALA A 73 1.43 3.76 -13.29
CA ALA A 73 1.69 5.19 -13.16
C ALA A 73 2.58 5.43 -11.93
N GLU A 74 3.46 6.44 -11.99
CA GLU A 74 4.51 6.72 -11.00
C GLU A 74 4.00 6.84 -9.55
N ASN A 75 2.73 7.18 -9.36
CA ASN A 75 2.11 7.38 -8.06
C ASN A 75 0.94 6.42 -7.84
N SER A 76 1.09 5.16 -8.22
CA SER A 76 0.07 4.15 -7.97
C SER A 76 0.62 2.82 -7.54
N PHE A 77 -0.21 2.05 -6.84
CA PHE A 77 0.11 0.71 -6.37
C PHE A 77 -1.10 -0.21 -6.48
N PRO A 78 -0.91 -1.51 -6.75
CA PRO A 78 -2.01 -2.45 -6.88
C PRO A 78 -2.55 -2.84 -5.50
N ALA A 79 -3.85 -3.14 -5.43
CA ALA A 79 -4.48 -3.66 -4.23
C ALA A 79 -4.03 -5.10 -3.87
N SER A 80 -3.35 -5.78 -4.80
CA SER A 80 -2.70 -7.06 -4.57
C SER A 80 -1.35 -7.14 -5.27
N PHE A 81 -0.34 -7.56 -4.51
CA PHE A 81 1.01 -7.85 -4.96
C PHE A 81 1.17 -9.37 -5.10
N ASP A 82 1.22 -9.85 -6.34
CA ASP A 82 1.48 -11.25 -6.64
C ASP A 82 2.98 -11.44 -6.84
N PHE A 83 3.68 -11.90 -5.80
CA PHE A 83 5.11 -12.19 -5.84
C PHE A 83 5.35 -13.61 -6.39
N ASP A 84 6.61 -13.95 -6.63
CA ASP A 84 6.96 -15.28 -7.15
C ASP A 84 6.56 -16.44 -6.24
N ASP A 85 6.51 -16.21 -4.91
CA ASP A 85 6.28 -17.24 -3.90
C ASP A 85 4.96 -17.11 -3.13
N GLN A 86 4.28 -15.96 -3.18
CA GLN A 86 3.01 -15.75 -2.48
C GLN A 86 2.31 -14.48 -2.94
N GLN A 87 0.99 -14.44 -2.73
CA GLN A 87 0.19 -13.25 -2.90
C GLN A 87 0.12 -12.46 -1.57
N MET A 88 0.39 -11.16 -1.65
CA MET A 88 0.25 -10.24 -0.54
C MET A 88 -0.67 -9.07 -0.92
N ARG A 89 -1.08 -8.32 0.09
CA ARG A 89 -1.86 -7.10 -0.05
C ARG A 89 -1.36 -6.03 0.93
N PRO A 90 -1.63 -4.75 0.65
CA PRO A 90 -1.55 -3.70 1.66
C PRO A 90 -2.31 -4.06 2.94
N ASP A 91 -1.87 -3.46 4.04
CA ASP A 91 -2.63 -3.46 5.30
C ASP A 91 -4.01 -2.81 5.07
N LYS A 92 -5.06 -3.49 5.55
CA LYS A 92 -6.46 -3.07 5.34
C LYS A 92 -6.79 -1.79 6.11
N GLY A 93 -6.30 -1.64 7.33
CA GLY A 93 -6.52 -0.44 8.14
C GLY A 93 -5.83 0.77 7.51
N VAL A 94 -4.59 0.59 7.05
CA VAL A 94 -3.83 1.66 6.38
C VAL A 94 -4.54 2.14 5.10
N VAL A 95 -4.97 1.21 4.23
CA VAL A 95 -5.65 1.59 2.98
C VAL A 95 -6.98 2.30 3.24
N LYS A 96 -7.73 1.87 4.27
CA LYS A 96 -8.96 2.58 4.69
C LYS A 96 -8.69 4.01 5.06
N VAL A 97 -7.71 4.24 5.95
CA VAL A 97 -7.32 5.59 6.37
C VAL A 97 -6.97 6.46 5.16
N PHE A 98 -6.25 5.91 4.17
CA PHE A 98 -5.93 6.65 2.96
C PHE A 98 -7.14 6.96 2.08
N LEU A 99 -8.11 6.04 1.98
CA LEU A 99 -9.35 6.27 1.25
C LEU A 99 -10.22 7.33 1.96
N ASP A 100 -10.38 7.20 3.28
CA ASP A 100 -11.21 8.09 4.11
C ASP A 100 -10.69 9.53 4.11
N HIS A 101 -9.36 9.69 4.10
CA HIS A 101 -8.71 11.01 4.02
C HIS A 101 -8.46 11.49 2.59
N GLY A 102 -8.90 10.75 1.57
CA GLY A 102 -8.75 11.14 0.17
C GLY A 102 -7.30 11.19 -0.31
N PHE A 103 -6.38 10.48 0.34
CA PHE A 103 -4.96 10.40 -0.08
C PHE A 103 -4.74 9.46 -1.26
N ILE A 104 -5.64 8.50 -1.44
CA ILE A 104 -5.66 7.61 -2.60
C ILE A 104 -7.05 7.56 -3.20
N THR A 105 -7.13 7.28 -4.49
CA THR A 105 -8.38 7.02 -5.20
C THR A 105 -8.31 5.64 -5.88
N PRO A 106 -9.36 4.82 -5.77
CA PRO A 106 -9.40 3.52 -6.42
C PRO A 106 -9.66 3.66 -7.91
N ARG A 107 -8.95 2.88 -8.73
CA ARG A 107 -9.18 2.74 -10.16
C ARG A 107 -9.09 1.28 -10.58
N MET A 108 -10.03 0.84 -11.39
CA MET A 108 -9.95 -0.47 -12.03
C MET A 108 -9.05 -0.41 -13.26
N MET A 109 -8.09 -1.32 -13.32
CA MET A 109 -7.26 -1.59 -14.50
C MET A 109 -7.54 -3.04 -14.93
N VAL A 110 -8.44 -3.20 -15.90
CA VAL A 110 -9.04 -4.50 -16.26
C VAL A 110 -9.68 -5.13 -15.01
N ALA A 111 -9.19 -6.29 -14.56
CA ALA A 111 -9.68 -7.00 -13.37
C ALA A 111 -8.83 -6.75 -12.12
N GLN A 112 -7.93 -5.75 -12.16
CA GLN A 112 -7.07 -5.40 -11.04
C GLN A 112 -7.50 -4.06 -10.45
N LEU A 113 -7.78 -4.03 -9.15
CA LEU A 113 -7.92 -2.79 -8.42
C LEU A 113 -6.52 -2.19 -8.17
N VAL A 114 -6.37 -0.92 -8.52
CA VAL A 114 -5.17 -0.11 -8.32
C VAL A 114 -5.58 1.12 -7.52
N PHE A 115 -4.68 1.61 -6.68
CA PHE A 115 -4.85 2.85 -5.94
C PHE A 115 -3.89 3.90 -6.51
N ASP A 116 -4.44 5.01 -7.00
CA ASP A 116 -3.67 6.16 -7.45
C ASP A 116 -3.58 7.17 -6.30
N ILE A 117 -2.39 7.71 -6.03
CA ILE A 117 -2.20 8.75 -5.02
C ILE A 117 -2.72 10.09 -5.55
N THR A 118 -3.58 10.73 -4.76
CA THR A 118 -4.15 12.04 -5.06
C THR A 118 -3.14 13.18 -4.84
N ALA A 119 -3.51 14.41 -5.16
CA ALA A 119 -2.69 15.57 -4.81
C ALA A 119 -2.44 15.66 -3.29
N ASP A 120 -3.47 15.41 -2.49
CA ASP A 120 -3.38 15.44 -1.03
C ASP A 120 -2.50 14.32 -0.48
N GLY A 121 -2.59 13.12 -1.07
CA GLY A 121 -1.69 12.02 -0.71
C GLY A 121 -0.22 12.29 -1.04
N LYS A 122 0.05 12.98 -2.16
CA LYS A 122 1.41 13.43 -2.50
C LYS A 122 1.92 14.48 -1.52
N ALA A 123 1.09 15.46 -1.16
CA ALA A 123 1.43 16.47 -0.17
C ALA A 123 1.69 15.85 1.21
N TYR A 124 0.86 14.89 1.61
CA TYR A 124 1.04 14.09 2.83
C TYR A 124 2.38 13.35 2.84
N LEU A 125 2.71 12.64 1.75
CA LEU A 125 3.96 11.90 1.63
C LEU A 125 5.17 12.83 1.61
N ALA A 126 5.11 13.94 0.87
CA ALA A 126 6.20 14.90 0.75
C ALA A 126 6.51 15.59 2.08
N LYS A 127 5.47 16.04 2.81
CA LYS A 127 5.61 16.70 4.11
C LYS A 127 6.32 15.80 5.14
N ARG A 128 6.06 14.49 5.09
CA ARG A 128 6.54 13.53 6.09
C ARG A 128 7.71 12.66 5.62
N ARG A 129 8.14 12.79 4.36
CA ARG A 129 9.34 12.10 3.87
C ARG A 129 10.61 12.56 4.61
N GLY A 130 10.65 13.82 5.06
CA GLY A 130 11.73 14.31 5.93
C GLY A 130 11.78 13.60 7.29
N GLU A 131 10.63 13.12 7.79
CA GLU A 131 10.53 12.39 9.06
C GLU A 131 11.03 10.93 8.91
N LEU A 132 10.86 10.32 7.73
CA LEU A 132 11.34 8.96 7.44
C LEU A 132 12.86 8.85 7.24
N LEU A 133 13.52 9.92 6.79
CA LEU A 133 14.97 9.95 6.51
C LEU A 133 15.82 10.41 7.71
N SER A 134 15.17 10.80 8.81
CA SER A 134 15.84 11.30 10.03
C SER A 134 15.98 10.23 11.12
N HIS A 135 15.62 8.98 10.81
CA HIS A 135 15.72 7.79 11.68
C HIS A 135 16.53 6.70 10.98
#